data_AF-A0A2E3CY25-F1
#
_entry.id   AF-A0A2E3CY25-F1
#
_cell.length_a   1.000
_cell.length_b   1.000
_cell.length_c   1.000
_cell.angle_alpha   90.00
_cell.angle_beta   90.00
_cell.angle_gamma   90.00
#
_symmetry.space_group_name_H-M   'P 1'
#
loop_
_entity.id
_entity.type
_entity.pdbx_description
1 polymer ?
#
loop_
_entity_poly.entity_id
_entity_poly.type
_entity_poly.pdbx_seq_one_letter_code
_entity_poly.pdbx_strand_id
1 'polypeptide(L)'
;MQLADPEDRDGDGISGRGNKVWDTERQQMVMGRFGWKAEQPTLKQQNAAAFNGDIGITSTLFADENCTHTQKKCGAAVSGGDPEVSDKILDLVTFYTGNLAVPKRRNLADPTVKEGQQVFLEAGCAGCHKVEYRTPKLEGRPQHSEQVIHPYTDLLLHDMGEELADDRPVFSATGAEWRTPPLWGIGLTKVVSGHENYLHDGRARSLLEAILWHGGEGKPSRDYVVQTSQSKRDALLAFVESL
;
A
#
# COMPACT_ATOMS: atom_id res chain seq x y z
N MET A 1 8.12 -13.68 -4.90
CA MET A 1 8.86 -14.19 -3.74
C MET A 1 10.36 -13.94 -3.82
N GLN A 2 10.90 -13.33 -4.89
CA GLN A 2 12.35 -13.11 -5.00
C GLN A 2 12.90 -12.03 -4.04
N LEU A 3 12.03 -11.20 -3.45
CA LEU A 3 12.40 -10.12 -2.53
C LEU A 3 12.07 -10.41 -1.07
N ALA A 4 11.31 -11.48 -0.79
CA ALA A 4 10.91 -11.77 0.58
C ALA A 4 12.08 -12.42 1.31
N ASP A 5 12.42 -11.89 2.48
CA ASP A 5 13.44 -12.41 3.38
C ASP A 5 12.93 -12.46 4.83
N PRO A 6 11.95 -13.31 5.14
CA PRO A 6 11.36 -13.40 6.49
C PRO A 6 12.35 -13.87 7.57
N GLU A 7 13.54 -14.32 7.20
CA GLU A 7 14.56 -14.85 8.10
C GLU A 7 15.75 -13.89 8.26
N ASP A 8 15.71 -12.69 7.62
CA ASP A 8 16.78 -11.69 7.62
C ASP A 8 18.15 -12.34 7.35
N ARG A 9 18.26 -13.03 6.21
CA ARG A 9 19.42 -13.88 5.87
C ARG A 9 20.66 -13.08 5.53
N ASP A 10 20.50 -11.85 5.06
CA ASP A 10 21.60 -10.93 4.81
C ASP A 10 21.95 -10.04 6.02
N GLY A 11 21.10 -10.03 7.07
CA GLY A 11 21.37 -9.40 8.35
C GLY A 11 21.30 -7.87 8.29
N ASP A 12 20.52 -7.33 7.35
CA ASP A 12 20.29 -5.89 7.21
C ASP A 12 19.20 -5.37 8.16
N GLY A 13 18.49 -6.28 8.85
CA GLY A 13 17.44 -5.98 9.82
C GLY A 13 16.05 -5.80 9.19
N ILE A 14 15.89 -6.12 7.90
CA ILE A 14 14.63 -6.06 7.16
C ILE A 14 14.13 -7.48 6.91
N SER A 15 12.94 -7.79 7.40
CA SER A 15 12.38 -9.16 7.39
C SER A 15 11.17 -9.31 6.47
N GLY A 16 11.16 -8.54 5.38
CA GLY A 16 10.03 -8.37 4.48
C GLY A 16 9.38 -9.69 4.03
N ARG A 17 8.06 -9.82 4.19
CA ARG A 17 7.33 -11.04 3.80
C ARG A 17 5.97 -10.79 3.15
N GLY A 18 5.52 -11.74 2.34
CA GLY A 18 4.20 -11.67 1.71
C GLY A 18 3.09 -12.13 2.66
N ASN A 19 1.90 -11.52 2.57
CA ASN A 19 0.71 -12.02 3.25
C ASN A 19 0.06 -13.15 2.44
N LYS A 20 -0.32 -14.26 3.08
CA LYS A 20 -1.18 -15.29 2.46
C LYS A 20 -2.63 -15.02 2.84
N VAL A 21 -3.49 -14.87 1.84
CA VAL A 21 -4.88 -14.42 2.02
C VAL A 21 -5.86 -15.32 1.27
N TRP A 22 -7.13 -15.30 1.66
CA TRP A 22 -8.18 -16.06 0.99
C TRP A 22 -8.60 -15.40 -0.33
N ASP A 23 -8.60 -16.16 -1.41
CA ASP A 23 -9.20 -15.77 -2.69
C ASP A 23 -10.59 -16.39 -2.80
N THR A 24 -11.62 -15.55 -2.77
CA THR A 24 -13.03 -15.98 -2.78
C THR A 24 -13.41 -16.61 -4.12
N GLU A 25 -12.85 -16.18 -5.23
CA GLU A 25 -13.19 -16.74 -6.54
C GLU A 25 -12.52 -18.11 -6.74
N ARG A 26 -11.27 -18.24 -6.28
CA ARG A 26 -10.47 -19.47 -6.43
C ARG A 26 -10.64 -20.46 -5.29
N GLN A 27 -11.26 -20.06 -4.18
CA GLN A 27 -11.48 -20.87 -2.98
C GLN A 27 -10.18 -21.49 -2.42
N GLN A 28 -9.10 -20.69 -2.36
CA GLN A 28 -7.80 -21.12 -1.85
C GLN A 28 -6.99 -19.96 -1.28
N MET A 29 -5.98 -20.29 -0.47
CA MET A 29 -5.01 -19.31 0.01
C MET A 29 -4.01 -18.95 -1.09
N VAL A 30 -3.88 -17.65 -1.38
CA VAL A 30 -2.97 -17.11 -2.39
C VAL A 30 -2.15 -15.95 -1.83
N MET A 31 -1.26 -15.38 -2.64
CA MET A 31 -0.52 -14.18 -2.27
C MET A 31 -1.42 -12.94 -2.29
N GLY A 32 -1.47 -12.25 -1.16
CA GLY A 32 -2.11 -10.96 -0.99
C GLY A 32 -1.32 -9.81 -1.63
N ARG A 33 -2.01 -8.74 -2.04
CA ARG A 33 -1.43 -7.66 -2.86
C ARG A 33 -1.94 -6.26 -2.53
N PHE A 34 -3.23 -6.13 -2.25
CA PHE A 34 -3.93 -4.85 -2.06
C PHE A 34 -4.41 -4.70 -0.61
N GLY A 35 -4.72 -3.47 -0.22
CA GLY A 35 -5.00 -3.11 1.18
C GLY A 35 -3.76 -2.69 1.96
N TRP A 36 -3.95 -2.36 3.23
CA TRP A 36 -2.90 -1.86 4.13
C TRP A 36 -1.95 -2.97 4.60
N LYS A 37 -2.45 -4.20 4.72
CA LYS A 37 -1.70 -5.39 5.13
C LYS A 37 -1.68 -6.45 4.02
N ALA A 38 -1.80 -6.01 2.77
CA ALA A 38 -1.86 -6.86 1.58
C ALA A 38 -3.01 -7.90 1.65
N GLU A 39 -4.12 -7.59 2.31
CA GLU A 39 -5.19 -8.51 2.65
C GLU A 39 -6.09 -8.95 1.49
N GLN A 40 -6.02 -8.27 0.33
CA GLN A 40 -6.78 -8.63 -0.86
C GLN A 40 -5.87 -9.14 -2.00
N PRO A 41 -6.22 -10.27 -2.66
CA PRO A 41 -5.37 -10.88 -3.68
C PRO A 41 -5.51 -10.24 -5.07
N THR A 42 -6.66 -9.62 -5.36
CA THR A 42 -6.98 -9.04 -6.66
C THR A 42 -7.73 -7.73 -6.51
N LEU A 43 -7.67 -6.85 -7.53
CA LEU A 43 -8.49 -5.64 -7.59
C LEU A 43 -9.98 -5.97 -7.62
N LYS A 44 -10.40 -7.04 -8.30
CA LYS A 44 -11.80 -7.48 -8.35
C LYS A 44 -12.32 -7.78 -6.95
N GLN A 45 -11.57 -8.55 -6.16
CA GLN A 45 -11.95 -8.87 -4.79
C GLN A 45 -11.90 -7.64 -3.88
N GLN A 46 -10.90 -6.75 -4.02
CA GLN A 46 -10.85 -5.48 -3.30
C GLN A 46 -12.09 -4.62 -3.56
N ASN A 47 -12.48 -4.47 -4.83
CA ASN A 47 -13.65 -3.68 -5.22
C ASN A 47 -14.95 -4.29 -4.68
N ALA A 48 -15.12 -5.61 -4.82
CA ALA A 48 -16.31 -6.31 -4.35
C ALA A 48 -16.41 -6.32 -2.81
N ALA A 49 -15.28 -6.45 -2.11
CA ALA A 49 -15.22 -6.34 -0.66
C ALA A 49 -15.58 -4.92 -0.19
N ALA A 50 -15.17 -3.87 -0.92
CA ALA A 50 -15.54 -2.49 -0.60
C ALA A 50 -17.02 -2.20 -0.88
N PHE A 51 -17.60 -2.78 -1.93
CA PHE A 51 -19.05 -2.70 -2.15
C PHE A 51 -19.82 -3.21 -0.93
N ASN A 52 -19.44 -4.37 -0.39
CA ASN A 52 -20.15 -4.95 0.75
C ASN A 52 -19.77 -4.28 2.10
N GLY A 53 -18.47 -4.11 2.35
CA GLY A 53 -17.96 -3.65 3.64
C GLY A 53 -18.09 -2.15 3.90
N ASP A 54 -17.96 -1.32 2.87
CA ASP A 54 -17.93 0.15 3.00
C ASP A 54 -19.22 0.80 2.49
N ILE A 55 -19.73 0.37 1.34
CA ILE A 55 -20.95 0.93 0.73
C ILE A 55 -22.21 0.22 1.24
N GLY A 56 -22.11 -1.05 1.61
CA GLY A 56 -23.23 -1.86 2.10
C GLY A 56 -24.12 -2.39 0.98
N ILE A 57 -23.53 -2.84 -0.14
CA ILE A 57 -24.25 -3.47 -1.25
C ILE A 57 -23.59 -4.77 -1.70
N THR A 58 -24.41 -5.75 -2.05
CA THR A 58 -23.97 -7.11 -2.42
C THR A 58 -23.46 -7.21 -3.87
N SER A 59 -22.65 -8.24 -4.14
CA SER A 59 -22.16 -8.61 -5.48
C SER A 59 -22.14 -10.13 -5.64
N THR A 60 -21.94 -10.64 -6.85
CA THR A 60 -21.81 -12.11 -7.07
C THR A 60 -20.67 -12.75 -6.29
N LEU A 61 -19.60 -12.00 -6.00
CA LEU A 61 -18.45 -12.49 -5.23
C LEU A 61 -18.68 -12.45 -3.71
N PHE A 62 -19.54 -11.54 -3.25
CA PHE A 62 -19.95 -11.40 -1.84
C PHE A 62 -21.46 -11.16 -1.79
N ALA A 63 -22.22 -12.25 -1.80
CA ALA A 63 -23.68 -12.23 -1.95
C ALA A 63 -24.43 -11.96 -0.63
N ASP A 64 -23.79 -12.20 0.51
CA ASP A 64 -24.38 -11.97 1.82
C ASP A 64 -24.12 -10.54 2.30
N GLU A 65 -25.15 -9.91 2.88
CA GLU A 65 -25.02 -8.62 3.58
C GLU A 65 -23.98 -8.69 4.71
N ASN A 66 -23.21 -7.63 4.90
CA ASN A 66 -22.25 -7.53 6.01
C ASN A 66 -22.94 -7.22 7.36
N CYS A 67 -23.97 -7.98 7.70
CA CYS A 67 -24.68 -7.93 8.97
C CYS A 67 -24.29 -9.12 9.84
N THR A 68 -23.88 -8.86 11.08
CA THR A 68 -23.74 -9.94 12.07
C THR A 68 -25.10 -10.51 12.47
N HIS A 69 -25.12 -11.76 12.93
CA HIS A 69 -26.35 -12.45 13.36
C HIS A 69 -27.12 -11.70 14.47
N THR A 70 -26.45 -10.85 15.25
CA THR A 70 -27.09 -10.06 16.31
C THR A 70 -27.75 -8.79 15.78
N GLN A 71 -27.37 -8.30 14.60
CA GLN A 71 -27.88 -7.08 13.98
C GLN A 71 -29.19 -7.33 13.21
N LYS A 72 -30.24 -7.73 13.93
CA LYS A 72 -31.57 -8.04 13.33
C LYS A 72 -32.14 -6.95 12.44
N LYS A 73 -31.91 -5.67 12.78
CA LYS A 73 -32.37 -4.53 11.96
C LYS A 73 -31.63 -4.41 10.62
N CYS A 74 -30.35 -4.76 10.61
CA CYS A 74 -29.52 -4.76 9.40
C CYS A 74 -30.00 -5.86 8.45
N GLY A 75 -30.11 -7.10 8.93
CA GLY A 75 -30.57 -8.23 8.10
C GLY A 75 -32.06 -8.16 7.69
N ALA A 76 -32.84 -7.25 8.25
CA ALA A 76 -34.22 -6.97 7.86
C ALA A 76 -34.37 -5.65 7.06
N ALA A 77 -33.26 -4.98 6.75
CA ALA A 77 -33.28 -3.78 5.93
C ALA A 77 -33.77 -4.11 4.52
N VAL A 78 -34.25 -3.09 3.81
CA VAL A 78 -34.70 -3.25 2.42
C VAL A 78 -33.47 -3.50 1.55
N SER A 79 -33.45 -4.64 0.86
CA SER A 79 -32.42 -4.97 -0.13
C SER A 79 -32.77 -4.37 -1.50
N GLY A 80 -31.75 -3.91 -2.22
CA GLY A 80 -31.84 -3.42 -3.59
C GLY A 80 -31.89 -4.52 -4.67
N GLY A 81 -31.78 -5.80 -4.32
CA GLY A 81 -31.75 -6.93 -5.26
C GLY A 81 -30.79 -8.05 -4.85
N ASP A 82 -30.72 -9.10 -5.66
CA ASP A 82 -29.84 -10.26 -5.43
C ASP A 82 -29.06 -10.62 -6.71
N PRO A 83 -27.78 -10.22 -6.85
CA PRO A 83 -27.09 -9.22 -6.03
C PRO A 83 -27.51 -7.78 -6.39
N GLU A 84 -27.21 -6.82 -5.52
CA GLU A 84 -27.49 -5.40 -5.76
C GLU A 84 -26.57 -4.77 -6.81
N VAL A 85 -25.31 -5.20 -6.87
CA VAL A 85 -24.35 -4.78 -7.90
C VAL A 85 -24.21 -5.85 -8.96
N SER A 86 -24.55 -5.50 -10.20
CA SER A 86 -24.35 -6.38 -11.35
C SER A 86 -22.87 -6.62 -11.68
N ASP A 87 -22.55 -7.80 -12.23
CA ASP A 87 -21.20 -8.14 -12.70
C ASP A 87 -20.63 -7.10 -13.68
N LYS A 88 -21.49 -6.54 -14.55
CA LYS A 88 -21.09 -5.50 -15.49
C LYS A 88 -20.52 -4.27 -14.77
N ILE A 89 -21.12 -3.85 -13.65
CA ILE A 89 -20.62 -2.71 -12.88
C ILE A 89 -19.32 -3.08 -12.18
N LEU A 90 -19.25 -4.25 -11.55
CA LEU A 90 -18.02 -4.74 -10.90
C LEU A 90 -16.84 -4.84 -11.88
N ASP A 91 -17.09 -5.34 -13.10
CA ASP A 91 -16.09 -5.45 -14.15
C ASP A 91 -15.64 -4.06 -14.65
N LEU A 92 -16.57 -3.11 -14.81
CA LEU A 92 -16.24 -1.73 -15.20
C LEU A 92 -15.38 -1.03 -14.14
N VAL A 93 -15.71 -1.19 -12.85
CA VAL A 93 -14.92 -0.62 -11.75
C VAL A 93 -13.55 -1.29 -11.69
N THR A 94 -13.47 -2.60 -11.87
CA THR A 94 -12.20 -3.35 -11.92
C THR A 94 -11.33 -2.94 -13.11
N PHE A 95 -11.94 -2.75 -14.28
CA PHE A 95 -11.24 -2.22 -15.44
C PHE A 95 -10.71 -0.81 -15.16
N TYR A 96 -11.54 0.08 -14.61
CA TYR A 96 -11.13 1.44 -14.29
C TYR A 96 -9.95 1.46 -13.30
N THR A 97 -10.08 0.81 -12.13
CA THR A 97 -9.03 0.84 -11.10
C THR A 97 -7.74 0.17 -11.55
N GLY A 98 -7.81 -0.81 -12.45
CA GLY A 98 -6.64 -1.47 -13.02
C GLY A 98 -5.92 -0.68 -14.12
N ASN A 99 -6.49 0.42 -14.63
CA ASN A 99 -5.92 1.21 -15.72
C ASN A 99 -5.67 2.69 -15.33
N LEU A 100 -5.82 3.04 -14.04
CA LEU A 100 -5.48 4.37 -13.56
C LEU A 100 -3.96 4.59 -13.60
N ALA A 101 -3.54 5.60 -14.37
CA ALA A 101 -2.15 6.02 -14.41
C ALA A 101 -1.76 6.74 -13.12
N VAL A 102 -0.48 6.60 -12.74
CA VAL A 102 0.09 7.33 -11.62
C VAL A 102 0.56 8.73 -12.02
N PRO A 103 0.60 9.70 -11.09
CA PRO A 103 1.16 11.02 -11.37
C PRO A 103 2.61 10.93 -11.85
N LYS A 104 3.00 11.84 -12.76
CA LYS A 104 4.39 11.95 -13.19
C LYS A 104 5.25 12.48 -12.05
N ARG A 105 6.43 11.87 -11.85
CA ARG A 105 7.48 12.40 -10.98
C ARG A 105 7.90 13.80 -11.44
N ARG A 106 8.18 14.68 -10.48
CA ARG A 106 8.44 16.11 -10.69
C ARG A 106 9.92 16.43 -10.45
N ASN A 107 10.38 17.60 -10.89
CA ASN A 107 11.68 18.20 -10.51
C ASN A 107 12.95 17.32 -10.66
N LEU A 108 12.97 16.38 -11.62
CA LEU A 108 14.07 15.42 -11.80
C LEU A 108 15.47 16.04 -12.04
N ALA A 109 15.51 17.25 -12.60
CA ALA A 109 16.76 17.94 -12.92
C ALA A 109 17.30 18.75 -11.73
N ASP A 110 16.48 19.00 -10.70
CA ASP A 110 16.84 19.80 -9.54
C ASP A 110 17.98 19.14 -8.75
N PRO A 111 19.13 19.83 -8.53
CA PRO A 111 20.24 19.29 -7.76
C PRO A 111 19.85 18.82 -6.36
N THR A 112 18.92 19.53 -5.71
CA THR A 112 18.41 19.23 -4.37
C THR A 112 17.64 17.90 -4.36
N VAL A 113 16.82 17.65 -5.38
CA VAL A 113 16.07 16.39 -5.54
C VAL A 113 17.02 15.23 -5.81
N LYS A 114 18.10 15.46 -6.57
CA LYS A 114 19.14 14.43 -6.81
C LYS A 114 19.92 14.11 -5.55
N GLU A 115 20.30 15.13 -4.78
CA GLU A 115 20.92 14.95 -3.46
C GLU A 115 19.97 14.19 -2.52
N GLY A 116 18.69 14.56 -2.49
CA GLY A 116 17.69 13.87 -1.68
C GLY A 116 17.51 12.39 -2.03
N GLN A 117 17.56 12.05 -3.32
CA GLN A 117 17.55 10.65 -3.76
C GLN A 117 18.79 9.90 -3.25
N GLN A 118 19.95 10.55 -3.20
CA GLN A 118 21.16 9.97 -2.64
C GLN A 118 21.01 9.77 -1.11
N VAL A 119 20.47 10.75 -0.39
CA VAL A 119 20.18 10.63 1.06
C VAL A 119 19.19 9.50 1.32
N PHE A 120 18.17 9.32 0.47
CA PHE A 120 17.20 8.22 0.58
C PHE A 120 17.87 6.84 0.48
N LEU A 121 18.85 6.69 -0.42
CA LEU A 121 19.63 5.46 -0.55
C LEU A 121 20.58 5.28 0.63
N GLU A 122 21.29 6.33 1.06
CA GLU A 122 22.21 6.31 2.20
C GLU A 122 21.51 5.99 3.53
N ALA A 123 20.27 6.46 3.68
CA ALA A 123 19.44 6.16 4.83
C ALA A 123 18.93 4.70 4.84
N GLY A 124 19.11 3.93 3.77
CA GLY A 124 18.57 2.57 3.67
C GLY A 124 17.07 2.49 3.37
N CYS A 125 16.39 3.62 3.09
CA CYS A 125 14.95 3.63 2.81
C CYS A 125 14.58 2.70 1.64
N ALA A 126 15.48 2.53 0.67
CA ALA A 126 15.30 1.68 -0.49
C ALA A 126 15.27 0.17 -0.18
N GLY A 127 15.57 -0.26 1.06
CA GLY A 127 15.42 -1.65 1.51
C GLY A 127 13.98 -2.13 1.36
N CYS A 128 13.02 -1.40 1.95
CA CYS A 128 11.58 -1.66 1.80
C CYS A 128 10.99 -0.85 0.63
N HIS A 129 11.38 0.41 0.47
CA HIS A 129 10.88 1.28 -0.62
C HIS A 129 11.66 1.07 -1.92
N LYS A 130 11.64 -0.18 -2.41
CA LYS A 130 12.39 -0.59 -3.59
C LYS A 130 12.09 0.27 -4.81
N VAL A 131 13.15 0.83 -5.37
CA VAL A 131 13.11 1.93 -6.33
C VAL A 131 12.42 1.56 -7.64
N GLU A 132 12.78 0.43 -8.26
CA GLU A 132 12.45 0.13 -9.65
C GLU A 132 11.98 -1.33 -9.84
N TYR A 133 11.05 -1.51 -10.78
CA TYR A 133 10.66 -2.81 -11.32
C TYR A 133 10.58 -2.77 -12.84
N ARG A 134 10.79 -3.94 -13.45
CA ARG A 134 10.28 -4.23 -14.79
C ARG A 134 9.03 -5.08 -14.68
N THR A 135 7.90 -4.61 -15.21
CA THR A 135 6.67 -5.41 -15.22
C THR A 135 6.83 -6.61 -16.16
N PRO A 136 6.18 -7.75 -15.86
CA PRO A 136 6.23 -8.91 -16.75
C PRO A 136 5.46 -8.63 -18.04
N LYS A 137 5.65 -9.47 -19.05
CA LYS A 137 4.73 -9.52 -20.20
C LYS A 137 3.40 -10.09 -19.73
N LEU A 138 2.31 -9.35 -19.95
CA LEU A 138 0.96 -9.71 -19.54
C LEU A 138 0.08 -9.95 -20.76
N GLU A 139 -0.54 -11.13 -20.81
CA GLU A 139 -1.50 -11.47 -21.86
C GLU A 139 -2.73 -10.54 -21.81
N GLY A 140 -3.18 -10.08 -22.99
CA GLY A 140 -4.32 -9.17 -23.12
C GLY A 140 -4.12 -7.77 -22.53
N ARG A 141 -2.93 -7.45 -21.99
CA ARG A 141 -2.61 -6.17 -21.33
C ARG A 141 -1.26 -5.61 -21.80
N PRO A 142 -1.08 -5.35 -23.11
CA PRO A 142 0.17 -4.80 -23.64
C PRO A 142 0.53 -3.46 -23.01
N GLN A 143 -0.45 -2.62 -22.68
CA GLN A 143 -0.25 -1.34 -22.02
C GLN A 143 0.34 -1.44 -20.61
N HIS A 144 0.32 -2.60 -19.96
CA HIS A 144 0.92 -2.84 -18.63
C HIS A 144 2.18 -3.70 -18.68
N SER A 145 2.54 -4.18 -19.87
CA SER A 145 3.59 -5.16 -20.07
C SER A 145 4.95 -4.52 -20.22
N GLU A 146 5.98 -5.13 -19.63
CA GLU A 146 7.38 -4.82 -19.91
C GLU A 146 7.80 -3.37 -19.68
N GLN A 147 7.09 -2.68 -18.78
CA GLN A 147 7.38 -1.31 -18.39
C GLN A 147 8.45 -1.27 -17.30
N VAL A 148 9.36 -0.30 -17.40
CA VAL A 148 10.20 0.09 -16.27
C VAL A 148 9.45 1.14 -15.45
N ILE A 149 9.16 0.80 -14.20
CA ILE A 149 8.35 1.61 -13.29
C ILE A 149 9.14 1.87 -12.00
N HIS A 150 8.88 3.01 -11.35
CA HIS A 150 9.61 3.44 -10.16
C HIS A 150 8.70 3.64 -8.94
N PRO A 151 8.09 2.59 -8.37
CA PRO A 151 7.03 2.72 -7.38
C PRO A 151 7.52 2.97 -5.94
N TYR A 152 8.81 2.72 -5.66
CA TYR A 152 9.38 2.87 -4.30
C TYR A 152 8.63 2.02 -3.25
N THR A 153 8.54 0.72 -3.52
CA THR A 153 7.89 -0.27 -2.64
C THR A 153 8.29 -1.67 -3.05
N ASP A 154 8.42 -2.58 -2.10
CA ASP A 154 8.52 -4.03 -2.31
C ASP A 154 7.19 -4.78 -2.25
N LEU A 155 6.12 -4.08 -1.86
CA LEU A 155 4.79 -4.62 -1.61
C LEU A 155 4.76 -5.73 -0.56
N LEU A 156 5.79 -5.81 0.29
CA LEU A 156 5.90 -6.77 1.38
C LEU A 156 5.41 -6.15 2.69
N LEU A 157 5.08 -7.00 3.65
CA LEU A 157 4.82 -6.66 5.04
C LEU A 157 6.13 -6.47 5.78
N HIS A 158 6.21 -5.41 6.58
CA HIS A 158 7.32 -5.12 7.48
C HIS A 158 6.79 -4.71 8.84
N ASP A 159 7.51 -5.09 9.90
CA ASP A 159 7.24 -4.59 11.25
C ASP A 159 7.61 -3.11 11.34
N MET A 160 6.61 -2.25 11.57
CA MET A 160 6.78 -0.80 11.73
C MET A 160 6.89 -0.37 13.19
N GLY A 161 6.94 -1.33 14.13
CA GLY A 161 7.07 -1.13 15.56
C GLY A 161 5.74 -0.95 16.29
N GLU A 162 5.79 -1.11 17.61
CA GLU A 162 4.64 -1.06 18.53
C GLU A 162 3.84 0.24 18.42
N GLU A 163 4.50 1.39 18.20
CA GLU A 163 3.78 2.67 18.13
C GLU A 163 2.91 2.82 16.88
N LEU A 164 3.16 2.03 15.84
CA LEU A 164 2.33 1.94 14.64
C LEU A 164 1.49 0.66 14.60
N ALA A 165 1.39 -0.10 15.70
CA ALA A 165 0.51 -1.25 15.76
C ALA A 165 -0.95 -0.84 15.90
N ASP A 166 -1.85 -1.53 15.20
CA ASP A 166 -3.31 -1.41 15.37
C ASP A 166 -3.91 -2.54 16.22
N ASP A 167 -3.06 -3.41 16.78
CA ASP A 167 -3.39 -4.64 17.51
C ASP A 167 -4.36 -5.60 16.79
N ARG A 168 -4.56 -5.42 15.48
CA ARG A 168 -5.48 -6.21 14.67
C ARG A 168 -4.71 -7.07 13.68
N PRO A 169 -4.58 -8.38 13.93
CA PRO A 169 -3.99 -9.27 12.94
C PRO A 169 -4.91 -9.39 11.71
N VAL A 170 -4.31 -9.49 10.54
CA VAL A 170 -5.01 -9.69 9.27
C VAL A 170 -4.35 -10.81 8.49
N PHE A 171 -5.02 -11.97 8.48
CA PHE A 171 -4.45 -13.25 8.05
C PHE A 171 -3.13 -13.55 8.76
N SER A 172 -2.02 -13.57 8.03
CA SER A 172 -0.70 -13.83 8.60
C SER A 172 0.01 -12.56 9.08
N ALA A 173 -0.51 -11.36 8.80
CA ALA A 173 0.05 -10.10 9.28
C ALA A 173 -0.33 -9.85 10.75
N THR A 174 0.62 -9.42 11.56
CA THR A 174 0.40 -8.98 12.94
C THR A 174 -0.20 -7.56 13.00
N GLY A 175 -0.44 -7.05 14.21
CA GLY A 175 -0.87 -5.68 14.44
C GLY A 175 0.16 -4.62 13.99
N ALA A 176 1.45 -4.92 14.11
CA ALA A 176 2.55 -4.00 13.82
C ALA A 176 3.06 -4.07 12.36
N GLU A 177 2.61 -5.06 11.60
CA GLU A 177 3.04 -5.25 10.22
C GLU A 177 2.17 -4.50 9.22
N TRP A 178 2.83 -3.76 8.34
CA TRP A 178 2.17 -3.00 7.28
C TRP A 178 2.83 -3.28 5.95
N ARG A 179 2.03 -3.30 4.88
CA ARG A 179 2.54 -3.40 3.52
C ARG A 179 3.21 -2.07 3.18
N THR A 180 4.45 -2.09 2.69
CA THR A 180 5.13 -0.89 2.19
C THR A 180 4.28 -0.24 1.07
N PRO A 181 3.67 0.94 1.26
CA PRO A 181 2.89 1.57 0.21
C PRO A 181 3.82 2.16 -0.87
N PRO A 182 3.43 2.12 -2.16
CA PRO A 182 4.15 2.86 -3.20
C PRO A 182 4.19 4.36 -2.86
N LEU A 183 5.33 5.03 -3.08
CA LEU A 183 5.46 6.48 -2.84
C LEU A 183 5.01 7.33 -4.03
N TRP A 184 4.44 6.72 -5.07
CA TRP A 184 3.91 7.45 -6.22
C TRP A 184 2.86 8.48 -5.81
N GLY A 185 3.09 9.73 -6.22
CA GLY A 185 2.18 10.83 -5.96
C GLY A 185 2.13 11.27 -4.49
N ILE A 186 3.01 10.78 -3.62
CA ILE A 186 2.98 11.13 -2.18
C ILE A 186 3.11 12.65 -1.97
N GLY A 187 3.93 13.33 -2.79
CA GLY A 187 4.05 14.79 -2.74
C GLY A 187 2.83 15.56 -3.24
N LEU A 188 1.81 14.89 -3.76
CA LEU A 188 0.53 15.49 -4.17
C LEU A 188 -0.58 15.30 -3.12
N THR A 189 -0.29 14.68 -1.98
CA THR A 189 -1.28 14.39 -0.93
C THR A 189 -2.11 15.62 -0.55
N LYS A 190 -1.46 16.75 -0.29
CA LYS A 190 -2.14 18.02 0.03
C LYS A 190 -3.02 18.55 -1.10
N VAL A 191 -2.57 18.40 -2.35
CA VAL A 191 -3.30 18.88 -3.53
C VAL A 191 -4.58 18.07 -3.73
N VAL A 192 -4.53 16.76 -3.49
CA VAL A 192 -5.65 15.84 -3.70
C VAL A 192 -6.61 15.85 -2.51
N SER A 193 -6.10 15.83 -1.29
CA SER A 193 -6.91 15.65 -0.07
C SER A 193 -7.23 16.96 0.66
N GLY A 194 -6.55 18.06 0.34
CA GLY A 194 -6.67 19.34 1.06
C GLY A 194 -5.92 19.40 2.39
N HIS A 195 -5.29 18.31 2.81
CA HIS A 195 -4.49 18.19 4.03
C HIS A 195 -3.33 17.21 3.84
N GLU A 196 -2.38 17.23 4.76
CA GLU A 196 -1.26 16.31 4.81
C GLU A 196 -1.45 15.39 6.02
N ASN A 197 -1.96 14.18 5.78
CA ASN A 197 -2.12 13.14 6.80
C ASN A 197 -1.54 11.84 6.21
N TYR A 198 -0.47 11.34 6.79
CA TYR A 198 0.27 10.17 6.31
C TYR A 198 0.18 9.01 7.32
N LEU A 199 0.65 7.83 6.89
CA LEU A 199 0.54 6.54 7.59
C LEU A 199 -0.90 5.99 7.58
N HIS A 200 -1.07 4.75 8.05
CA HIS A 200 -2.32 3.99 7.92
C HIS A 200 -3.50 4.64 8.68
N ASP A 201 -3.22 5.39 9.74
CA ASP A 201 -4.19 6.08 10.58
C ASP A 201 -4.21 7.60 10.39
N GLY A 202 -3.41 8.11 9.45
CA GLY A 202 -3.35 9.54 9.13
C GLY A 202 -2.74 10.42 10.22
N ARG A 203 -2.04 9.87 11.21
CA ARG A 203 -1.51 10.65 12.35
C ARG A 203 -0.45 11.69 11.98
N ALA A 204 0.33 11.42 10.94
CA ALA A 204 1.50 12.22 10.62
C ALA A 204 1.12 13.40 9.72
N ARG A 205 1.42 14.63 10.15
CA ARG A 205 0.99 15.88 9.49
C ARG A 205 2.00 16.44 8.50
N SER A 206 3.12 15.74 8.33
CA SER A 206 4.18 16.05 7.37
C SER A 206 4.93 14.77 7.01
N LEU A 207 5.66 14.80 5.89
CA LEU A 207 6.54 13.70 5.50
C LEU A 207 7.65 13.46 6.53
N LEU A 208 8.18 14.53 7.14
CA LEU A 208 9.17 14.39 8.20
C LEU A 208 8.58 13.69 9.43
N GLU A 209 7.38 14.07 9.86
CA GLU A 209 6.69 13.38 10.96
C GLU A 209 6.45 11.91 10.61
N ALA A 210 6.05 11.60 9.37
CA ALA A 210 5.88 10.21 8.92
C ALA A 210 7.18 9.40 9.00
N ILE A 211 8.31 9.98 8.58
CA ILE A 211 9.63 9.35 8.71
C ILE A 211 9.97 9.11 10.19
N LEU A 212 9.69 10.07 11.07
CA LEU A 212 9.96 9.94 12.51
C LEU A 212 9.14 8.86 13.21
N TRP A 213 7.99 8.47 12.66
CA TRP A 213 7.19 7.35 13.15
C TRP A 213 7.71 5.97 12.73
N HIS A 214 8.70 5.87 11.84
CA HIS A 214 9.26 4.57 11.45
C HIS A 214 10.00 3.91 12.62
N GLY A 215 9.33 2.97 13.28
CA GLY A 215 9.91 2.05 14.25
C GLY A 215 10.29 0.73 13.59
N GLY A 216 10.39 -0.34 14.38
CA GLY A 216 10.66 -1.70 13.88
C GLY A 216 11.84 -1.75 12.91
N GLU A 217 11.60 -2.34 11.74
CA GLU A 217 12.57 -2.47 10.65
C GLU A 217 12.98 -1.11 10.06
N GLY A 218 12.11 -0.10 10.11
CA GLY A 218 12.40 1.25 9.61
C GLY A 218 13.20 2.14 10.57
N LYS A 219 13.44 1.68 11.81
CA LYS A 219 14.11 2.46 12.86
C LYS A 219 15.53 2.92 12.47
N PRO A 220 16.41 2.09 11.86
CA PRO A 220 17.73 2.53 11.45
C PRO A 220 17.68 3.68 10.43
N SER A 221 16.79 3.61 9.44
CA SER A 221 16.60 4.68 8.46
C SER A 221 16.11 5.96 9.10
N ARG A 222 15.13 5.88 10.02
CA ARG A 222 14.69 7.02 10.81
C ARG A 222 15.85 7.67 11.56
N ASP A 223 16.63 6.88 12.28
CA ASP A 223 17.73 7.39 13.12
C ASP A 223 18.82 8.06 12.27
N TYR A 224 19.10 7.54 11.08
CA TYR A 224 19.98 8.20 10.10
C TYR A 224 19.46 9.59 9.73
N VAL A 225 18.16 9.74 9.43
CA VAL A 225 17.55 11.02 9.07
C VAL A 225 17.60 12.01 10.25
N VAL A 226 17.42 11.54 11.49
CA VAL A 226 17.56 12.38 12.69
C VAL A 226 19.00 12.90 12.84
N GLN A 227 20.01 12.08 12.54
CA GLN A 227 21.42 12.42 12.73
C GLN A 227 22.02 13.25 11.59
N THR A 228 21.44 13.20 10.40
CA THR A 228 21.97 13.94 9.25
C THR A 228 21.82 15.46 9.39
N SER A 229 22.47 16.24 8.51
CA SER A 229 22.36 17.70 8.55
C SER A 229 20.95 18.16 8.15
N GLN A 230 20.57 19.39 8.56
CA GLN A 230 19.32 19.98 8.11
C GLN A 230 19.24 20.05 6.58
N SER A 231 20.33 20.42 5.90
CA SER A 231 20.38 20.47 4.43
C SER A 231 20.10 19.11 3.79
N LYS A 232 20.66 18.02 4.33
CA LYS A 232 20.41 16.66 3.82
C LYS A 232 18.98 16.21 4.09
N ARG A 233 18.40 16.58 5.24
CA ARG A 233 16.97 16.34 5.53
C ARG A 233 16.07 17.08 4.56
N ASP A 234 16.31 18.37 4.34
CA ASP A 234 15.52 19.18 3.42
C ASP A 234 15.62 18.63 1.99
N ALA A 235 16.80 18.16 1.59
CA ALA A 235 16.98 17.49 0.30
C ALA A 235 16.20 16.18 0.21
N LEU A 236 16.24 15.33 1.24
CA LEU A 236 15.44 14.10 1.31
C LEU A 236 13.95 14.40 1.16
N LEU A 237 13.44 15.40 1.88
CA LEU A 237 12.03 15.81 1.79
C LEU A 237 11.70 16.32 0.38
N ALA A 238 12.53 17.17 -0.22
CA ALA A 238 12.35 17.63 -1.59
C ALA A 238 12.31 16.46 -2.60
N PHE A 239 13.11 15.41 -2.38
CA PHE A 239 13.05 14.20 -3.18
C PHE A 239 11.74 13.45 -3.01
N VAL A 240 11.30 13.16 -1.78
CA VAL A 240 10.05 12.44 -1.51
C VAL A 240 8.83 13.23 -2.00
N GLU A 241 8.82 14.56 -1.84
CA GLU A 241 7.80 15.46 -2.38
C GLU A 241 7.79 15.50 -3.92
N SER A 242 8.90 15.13 -4.56
CA SER A 242 8.96 15.04 -6.02
C SER A 242 8.22 13.82 -6.58
N LEU A 243 7.98 12.80 -5.74
CA LEU A 243 7.37 11.50 -6.12
C LEU A 243 5.86 11.58 -6.35
#